data_AF-A0A364N8J0-F1
#
_entry.id   AF-A0A364N8J0-F1
#
_cell.length_a   1.000
_cell.length_b   1.000
_cell.length_c   1.000
_cell.angle_alpha   90.00
_cell.angle_beta   90.00
_cell.angle_gamma   90.00
#
_symmetry.space_group_name_H-M   'P 1'
#
loop_
_entity.id
_entity.type
_entity.pdbx_description
1 polymer ?
#
loop_
_entity_poly.entity_id
_entity_poly.type
_entity_poly.pdbx_seq_one_letter_code
_entity_poly.pdbx_strand_id
1 'polypeptide(L)'
;MRISAILTSSLCAGAAVANPNSYRKTCTVKASGANTTDDAPAIREAFQKCGKHGKVVFEPYTYYVNSVLNISGLEDVEIDVQGELLWSTDIQYWLNASIPYGYQNQSTAFMLGGNDVRINGHGVGTFNGNGDYWYQWIKKQENTSNYPGRPHAITFNGLTNSVIKGLNFLRSQMWTMSIIHSHHSVWEDIFVNNTGNIVSSCTHPFLIPVLISTIALTPSPHSKHRRRRHALLLLTPLPQPNRV
;
A
#
# COMPACT_ATOMS: atom_id res chain seq x y z
N MET A 1 56.98 23.94 32.97
CA MET A 1 56.52 23.36 31.69
C MET A 1 55.32 22.47 31.96
N ARG A 2 54.12 22.88 31.54
CA ARG A 2 52.89 22.08 31.70
C ARG A 2 52.72 21.21 30.45
N ILE A 3 52.63 19.89 30.65
CA ILE A 3 52.44 18.90 29.59
C ILE A 3 50.93 18.70 29.43
N SER A 4 50.36 19.19 28.33
CA SER A 4 48.96 18.94 27.96
C SER A 4 48.87 17.63 27.18
N ALA A 5 48.18 16.64 27.74
CA ALA A 5 47.86 15.39 27.07
C ALA A 5 46.66 15.60 26.12
N ILE A 6 46.84 15.29 24.84
CA ILE A 6 45.79 15.35 23.81
C ILE A 6 45.06 14.01 23.81
N LEU A 7 43.78 14.02 24.17
CA LEU A 7 42.90 12.86 24.15
C LEU A 7 42.28 12.74 22.74
N THR A 8 42.80 11.84 21.90
CA THR A 8 42.22 11.57 20.58
C THR A 8 40.99 10.67 20.73
N SER A 9 39.80 11.23 20.52
CA SER A 9 38.54 10.51 20.39
C SER A 9 38.52 9.70 19.09
N SER A 10 38.51 8.37 19.20
CA SER A 10 38.37 7.47 18.06
C SER A 10 36.88 7.30 17.73
N LEU A 11 36.44 7.87 16.60
CA LEU A 11 35.13 7.62 16.02
C LEU A 11 35.16 6.27 15.29
N CYS A 12 34.59 5.23 15.90
CA CYS A 12 34.27 4.00 15.18
C CYS A 12 33.08 4.26 14.24
N ALA A 13 33.37 4.56 12.98
CA ALA A 13 32.37 4.50 11.91
C ALA A 13 32.06 3.03 11.61
N GLY A 14 30.98 2.51 12.22
CA GLY A 14 30.43 1.21 11.87
C GLY A 14 29.82 1.27 10.46
N ALA A 15 30.60 0.94 9.44
CA ALA A 15 30.06 0.67 8.12
C ALA A 15 29.21 -0.60 8.20
N ALA A 16 27.90 -0.48 7.97
CA ALA A 16 27.04 -1.64 7.76
C ALA A 16 27.54 -2.37 6.50
N VAL A 17 28.16 -3.54 6.71
CA VAL A 17 28.57 -4.41 5.62
C VAL A 17 27.30 -4.98 5.01
N ALA A 18 26.88 -4.43 3.87
CA ALA A 18 25.89 -5.08 3.02
C ALA A 18 26.53 -6.38 2.53
N ASN A 19 26.02 -7.54 2.99
CA ASN A 19 26.46 -8.84 2.52
C ASN A 19 25.83 -9.09 1.13
N PRO A 20 26.62 -9.07 0.03
CA PRO A 20 26.08 -9.18 -1.32
C PRO A 20 25.58 -10.60 -1.68
N ASN A 21 25.63 -11.55 -0.73
CA ASN A 21 25.30 -12.97 -0.96
C ASN A 21 24.19 -13.53 -0.06
N SER A 22 23.32 -12.69 0.52
CA SER A 22 22.10 -13.21 1.15
C SER A 22 21.07 -13.57 0.05
N TYR A 23 21.05 -14.84 -0.36
CA TYR A 23 20.01 -15.36 -1.25
C TYR A 23 18.66 -15.27 -0.56
N ARG A 24 17.84 -14.28 -0.92
CA ARG A 24 16.46 -14.15 -0.42
C ARG A 24 15.59 -15.22 -1.04
N LYS A 25 14.81 -15.91 -0.20
CA LYS A 25 13.79 -16.84 -0.68
C LYS A 25 12.75 -16.08 -1.51
N THR A 26 12.52 -16.52 -2.75
CA THR A 26 11.57 -15.88 -3.66
C THR A 26 10.32 -16.74 -3.81
N CYS A 27 9.15 -16.11 -3.64
CA CYS A 27 7.84 -16.71 -3.84
C CYS A 27 7.13 -15.98 -4.98
N THR A 28 7.04 -16.60 -6.15
CA THR A 28 6.21 -16.11 -7.25
C THR A 28 4.76 -16.51 -7.03
N VAL A 29 3.85 -15.54 -7.04
CA VAL A 29 2.42 -15.78 -6.91
C VAL A 29 1.90 -16.42 -8.19
N LYS A 30 1.25 -17.57 -8.06
CA LYS A 30 0.59 -18.24 -9.19
C LYS A 30 -0.75 -17.55 -9.48
N ALA A 31 -0.90 -17.03 -10.69
CA ALA A 31 -2.19 -16.53 -11.18
C ALA A 31 -3.05 -17.70 -11.66
N SER A 32 -4.35 -17.69 -11.37
CA SER A 32 -5.31 -18.68 -11.86
C SER A 32 -5.62 -18.53 -13.34
N GLY A 33 -5.48 -17.32 -13.89
CA GLY A 33 -5.78 -17.00 -15.29
C GLY A 33 -7.28 -16.84 -15.60
N ALA A 34 -8.17 -16.99 -14.63
CA ALA A 34 -9.61 -16.88 -14.82
C ALA A 34 -10.31 -16.17 -13.66
N ASN A 35 -11.26 -15.29 -13.98
CA ASN A 35 -12.01 -14.50 -12.98
C ASN A 35 -12.91 -15.33 -12.06
N THR A 36 -13.21 -16.58 -12.43
CA THR A 36 -13.99 -17.53 -11.64
C THR A 36 -13.20 -18.13 -10.47
N THR A 37 -11.88 -17.93 -10.42
CA THR A 37 -11.01 -18.48 -9.39
C THR A 37 -10.39 -17.36 -8.57
N ASP A 38 -10.50 -17.46 -7.24
CA ASP A 38 -9.91 -16.49 -6.32
C ASP A 38 -8.41 -16.75 -6.16
N ASP A 39 -7.58 -15.76 -6.49
CA ASP A 39 -6.12 -15.79 -6.34
C ASP A 39 -5.66 -15.33 -4.95
N ALA A 40 -6.54 -14.74 -4.14
CA ALA A 40 -6.19 -14.26 -2.80
C ALA A 40 -5.59 -15.35 -1.87
N PRO A 41 -6.03 -16.64 -1.90
CA PRO A 41 -5.35 -17.71 -1.18
C PRO A 41 -3.89 -17.91 -1.59
N ALA A 42 -3.59 -17.90 -2.89
CA ALA A 42 -2.22 -18.05 -3.39
C ALA A 42 -1.34 -16.84 -3.01
N ILE A 43 -1.92 -15.63 -3.04
CA ILE A 43 -1.26 -14.41 -2.56
C ILE A 43 -0.91 -14.54 -1.08
N ARG A 44 -1.87 -14.88 -0.22
CA ARG A 44 -1.64 -15.06 1.23
C ARG A 44 -0.58 -16.13 1.50
N GLU A 45 -0.61 -17.24 0.76
CA GLU A 45 0.38 -18.32 0.89
C GLU A 45 1.81 -17.84 0.52
N ALA A 46 1.96 -17.07 -0.55
CA ALA A 46 3.27 -16.49 -0.92
C ALA A 46 3.82 -15.58 0.18
N PHE A 47 2.97 -14.72 0.76
CA PHE A 47 3.37 -13.87 1.89
C PHE A 47 3.62 -14.64 3.18
N GLN A 48 2.91 -15.73 3.44
CA GLN A 48 3.22 -16.62 4.57
C GLN A 48 4.60 -17.27 4.42
N LYS A 49 4.98 -17.65 3.19
CA LYS A 49 6.24 -18.35 2.90
C LYS A 49 7.45 -17.44 2.76
N CYS A 50 7.27 -16.20 2.30
CA CYS A 50 8.33 -15.25 1.97
C CYS A 50 8.16 -13.87 2.62
N GLY A 51 7.24 -13.72 3.59
CA GLY A 51 6.98 -12.47 4.30
C GLY A 51 8.05 -12.07 5.33
N LYS A 52 9.16 -12.80 5.42
CA LYS A 52 10.31 -12.46 6.25
C LYS A 52 11.61 -12.76 5.50
N HIS A 53 12.50 -11.78 5.37
CA HIS A 53 13.79 -11.89 4.66
C HIS A 53 13.65 -12.48 3.24
N GLY A 54 12.56 -12.15 2.56
CA GLY A 54 12.13 -12.80 1.35
C GLY A 54 11.72 -11.84 0.24
N LYS A 55 11.38 -12.41 -0.91
CA LYS A 55 10.85 -11.69 -2.06
C LYS A 55 9.53 -12.32 -2.50
N VAL A 56 8.51 -11.49 -2.72
CA VAL A 56 7.23 -11.90 -3.33
C VAL A 56 7.14 -11.25 -4.71
N VAL A 57 6.84 -12.05 -5.74
CA VAL A 57 6.78 -11.59 -7.13
C VAL A 57 5.39 -11.81 -7.70
N PHE A 58 4.79 -10.75 -8.23
CA PHE A 58 3.65 -10.79 -9.10
C PHE A 58 4.14 -10.58 -10.53
N GLU A 59 4.10 -11.64 -11.32
CA GLU A 59 4.43 -11.63 -12.75
C GLU A 59 3.38 -10.81 -13.54
N PRO A 60 3.63 -10.47 -14.83
CA PRO A 60 2.73 -9.64 -15.64
C PRO A 60 1.45 -10.37 -16.06
N TYR A 61 0.69 -10.84 -15.08
CA TYR A 61 -0.63 -11.46 -15.20
C TYR A 61 -1.67 -10.64 -14.45
N THR A 62 -2.94 -10.93 -14.73
CA THR A 62 -4.06 -10.49 -13.88
C THR A 62 -4.31 -11.51 -12.79
N TYR A 63 -4.31 -11.03 -11.54
CA TYR A 63 -4.64 -11.78 -10.33
C TYR A 63 -6.04 -11.37 -9.87
N TYR A 64 -6.97 -12.31 -9.84
CA TYR A 64 -8.37 -12.05 -9.48
C TYR A 64 -8.55 -12.15 -7.97
N VAL A 65 -8.74 -11.02 -7.30
CA VAL A 65 -8.87 -10.91 -5.85
C VAL A 65 -10.34 -10.92 -5.48
N ASN A 66 -10.83 -12.09 -5.05
CA ASN A 66 -12.24 -12.30 -4.68
C ASN A 66 -12.43 -12.46 -3.17
N SER A 67 -11.34 -12.54 -2.38
CA SER A 67 -11.40 -12.47 -0.91
C SER A 67 -10.39 -11.51 -0.31
N VAL A 68 -10.65 -11.08 0.93
CA VAL A 68 -9.80 -10.12 1.65
C VAL A 68 -8.34 -10.57 1.73
N LEU A 69 -7.45 -9.59 1.64
CA LEU A 69 -6.01 -9.75 1.88
C LEU A 69 -5.66 -9.11 3.21
N ASN A 70 -5.28 -9.91 4.20
CA ASN A 70 -4.75 -9.41 5.46
C ASN A 70 -3.31 -9.90 5.62
N ILE A 71 -2.35 -9.03 5.32
CA ILE A 71 -0.92 -9.35 5.26
C ILE A 71 -0.20 -8.40 6.23
N SER A 72 0.12 -8.90 7.41
CA SER A 72 0.79 -8.13 8.46
C SER A 72 2.03 -8.86 8.95
N GLY A 73 2.91 -8.12 9.65
CA GLY A 73 4.11 -8.72 10.25
C GLY A 73 5.20 -9.04 9.23
N LEU A 74 5.22 -8.31 8.10
CA LEU A 74 6.31 -8.39 7.13
C LEU A 74 7.61 -7.84 7.74
N GLU A 75 8.75 -8.43 7.39
CA GLU A 75 10.06 -8.04 7.91
C GLU A 75 11.16 -8.24 6.85
N ASP A 76 11.81 -7.16 6.39
CA ASP A 76 12.82 -7.19 5.31
C ASP A 76 12.30 -7.96 4.09
N VAL A 77 11.27 -7.41 3.46
CA VAL A 77 10.55 -8.05 2.34
C VAL A 77 10.61 -7.18 1.10
N GLU A 78 10.99 -7.78 -0.02
CA GLU A 78 10.83 -7.20 -1.34
C GLU A 78 9.53 -7.68 -1.98
N ILE A 79 8.72 -6.75 -2.48
CA ILE A 79 7.46 -7.02 -3.18
C ILE A 79 7.58 -6.42 -4.58
N ASP A 80 7.67 -7.29 -5.58
CA ASP A 80 7.85 -6.95 -6.99
C ASP A 80 6.52 -7.14 -7.71
N VAL A 81 5.90 -6.05 -8.14
CA VAL A 81 4.56 -6.04 -8.72
C VAL A 81 4.63 -5.64 -10.19
N GLN A 82 4.57 -6.62 -11.09
CA GLN A 82 4.58 -6.38 -12.55
C GLN A 82 3.22 -6.62 -13.20
N GLY A 83 2.31 -7.26 -12.47
CA GLY A 83 0.94 -7.57 -12.92
C GLY A 83 -0.13 -6.64 -12.38
N GLU A 84 -1.37 -7.07 -12.57
CA GLU A 84 -2.58 -6.39 -12.10
C GLU A 84 -3.29 -7.22 -11.03
N LEU A 85 -3.54 -6.66 -9.86
CA LEU A 85 -4.49 -7.20 -8.90
C LEU A 85 -5.86 -6.59 -9.22
N LEU A 86 -6.82 -7.41 -9.62
CA LEU A 86 -8.16 -7.00 -10.01
C LEU A 86 -9.18 -7.51 -8.99
N TRP A 87 -9.85 -6.59 -8.29
CA TRP A 87 -10.84 -6.95 -7.28
C TRP A 87 -12.18 -7.37 -7.91
N SER A 88 -12.84 -8.32 -7.27
CA SER A 88 -14.17 -8.77 -7.66
C SER A 88 -15.23 -7.66 -7.52
N THR A 89 -16.31 -7.79 -8.28
CA THR A 89 -17.45 -6.86 -8.25
C THR A 89 -18.54 -7.28 -7.28
N ASP A 90 -18.27 -8.26 -6.40
CA ASP A 90 -19.25 -8.75 -5.42
C ASP A 90 -19.40 -7.76 -4.26
N ILE A 91 -20.22 -6.74 -4.48
CA ILE A 91 -20.49 -5.68 -3.51
C ILE A 91 -20.98 -6.25 -2.16
N GLN A 92 -21.82 -7.29 -2.18
CA GLN A 92 -22.37 -7.84 -0.95
C GLN A 92 -21.30 -8.57 -0.13
N TYR A 93 -20.44 -9.35 -0.79
CA TYR A 93 -19.27 -9.92 -0.15
C TYR A 93 -18.41 -8.83 0.50
N TRP A 94 -18.04 -7.80 -0.24
CA TRP A 94 -17.15 -6.76 0.27
C TRP A 94 -17.76 -5.95 1.42
N LEU A 95 -19.05 -5.64 1.38
CA LEU A 95 -19.72 -4.97 2.50
C LEU A 95 -19.68 -5.81 3.79
N ASN A 96 -19.70 -7.14 3.69
CA ASN A 96 -19.74 -8.05 4.82
C ASN A 96 -18.37 -8.52 5.31
N ALA A 97 -17.41 -8.72 4.39
CA ALA A 97 -16.14 -9.38 4.67
C ALA A 97 -14.95 -8.43 4.85
N SER A 98 -15.08 -7.17 4.42
CA SER A 98 -13.96 -6.21 4.48
C SER A 98 -13.45 -5.99 5.90
N ILE A 99 -12.13 -5.80 6.03
CA ILE A 99 -11.44 -5.80 7.32
C ILE A 99 -11.69 -4.46 8.03
N PRO A 100 -12.32 -4.44 9.22
CA PRO A 100 -12.43 -3.22 10.01
C PRO A 100 -11.06 -2.85 10.59
N TYR A 101 -10.67 -1.60 10.49
CA TYR A 101 -9.36 -1.12 11.00
C TYR A 101 -9.49 -0.02 12.07
N GLY A 102 -10.70 0.16 12.61
CA GLY A 102 -10.94 0.93 13.85
C GLY A 102 -10.92 2.45 13.70
N TYR A 103 -10.81 2.99 12.48
CA TYR A 103 -10.87 4.43 12.21
C TYR A 103 -12.15 4.79 11.47
N GLN A 104 -12.93 5.75 11.99
CA GLN A 104 -14.18 6.25 11.39
C GLN A 104 -15.19 5.15 10.96
N ASN A 105 -15.20 4.01 11.65
CA ASN A 105 -16.00 2.84 11.29
C ASN A 105 -15.82 2.38 9.82
N GLN A 106 -14.59 2.54 9.30
CA GLN A 106 -14.22 2.17 7.93
C GLN A 106 -13.63 0.76 7.86
N SER A 107 -13.66 0.19 6.66
CA SER A 107 -13.13 -1.13 6.33
C SER A 107 -12.15 -1.06 5.16
N THR A 108 -11.39 -2.13 4.94
CA THR A 108 -10.41 -2.23 3.84
C THR A 108 -10.48 -3.59 3.15
N ALA A 109 -10.27 -3.61 1.83
CA ALA A 109 -10.21 -4.86 1.06
C ALA A 109 -8.85 -5.56 1.19
N PHE A 110 -7.79 -4.75 1.32
CA PHE A 110 -6.41 -5.21 1.54
C PHE A 110 -5.80 -4.45 2.72
N MET A 111 -5.30 -5.15 3.73
CA MET A 111 -4.43 -4.62 4.77
C MET A 111 -3.00 -5.14 4.56
N LEU A 112 -2.02 -4.23 4.51
CA LEU A 112 -0.60 -4.55 4.39
C LEU A 112 0.23 -3.86 5.49
N GLY A 113 1.12 -4.58 6.17
CA GLY A 113 1.90 -4.02 7.28
C GLY A 113 3.20 -4.75 7.60
N GLY A 114 4.20 -4.03 8.12
CA GLY A 114 5.50 -4.60 8.47
C GLY A 114 6.65 -3.58 8.59
N ASN A 115 7.86 -4.08 8.82
CA ASN A 115 9.09 -3.30 8.91
C ASN A 115 10.02 -3.64 7.74
N ASP A 116 10.65 -2.61 7.18
CA ASP A 116 11.56 -2.71 6.03
C ASP A 116 10.93 -3.41 4.82
N VAL A 117 9.73 -2.97 4.45
CA VAL A 117 9.02 -3.46 3.27
C VAL A 117 9.37 -2.60 2.05
N ARG A 118 9.79 -3.22 0.96
CA ARG A 118 10.16 -2.56 -0.30
C ARG A 118 9.23 -3.01 -1.41
N ILE A 119 8.27 -2.17 -1.77
CA ILE A 119 7.32 -2.44 -2.85
C ILE A 119 7.75 -1.67 -4.10
N ASN A 120 7.85 -2.37 -5.22
CA ASN A 120 8.13 -1.79 -6.52
C ASN A 120 7.11 -2.25 -7.55
N GLY A 121 6.32 -1.31 -8.07
CA GLY A 121 5.38 -1.56 -9.16
C GLY A 121 5.95 -1.30 -10.55
N HIS A 122 7.18 -0.78 -10.68
CA HIS A 122 7.80 -0.53 -11.99
C HIS A 122 7.01 0.38 -12.95
N GLY A 123 6.02 1.13 -12.43
CA GLY A 123 5.09 1.95 -13.24
C GLY A 123 4.02 1.15 -13.97
N VAL A 124 4.00 -0.18 -13.84
CA VAL A 124 3.04 -1.08 -14.51
C VAL A 124 2.18 -1.87 -13.51
N GLY A 125 2.72 -2.14 -12.32
CA GLY A 125 2.07 -2.85 -11.23
C GLY A 125 0.81 -2.12 -10.78
N THR A 126 -0.34 -2.76 -10.97
CA THR A 126 -1.64 -2.09 -10.90
C THR A 126 -2.56 -2.74 -9.88
N PHE A 127 -3.13 -1.93 -9.00
CA PHE A 127 -4.20 -2.33 -8.08
C PHE A 127 -5.51 -1.72 -8.60
N ASN A 128 -6.35 -2.56 -9.21
CA ASN A 128 -7.60 -2.16 -9.84
C ASN A 128 -8.81 -2.59 -9.01
N GLY A 129 -9.43 -1.63 -8.32
CA GLY A 129 -10.58 -1.89 -7.45
C GLY A 129 -11.88 -2.24 -8.19
N ASN A 130 -11.86 -2.25 -9.53
CA ASN A 130 -13.03 -2.55 -10.37
C ASN A 130 -14.24 -1.65 -10.03
N GLY A 131 -13.94 -0.38 -9.74
CA GLY A 131 -14.85 0.59 -9.12
C GLY A 131 -16.07 1.00 -9.94
N ASP A 132 -16.14 0.73 -11.25
CA ASP A 132 -17.29 1.12 -12.06
C ASP A 132 -18.62 0.56 -11.52
N TYR A 133 -18.59 -0.66 -10.99
CA TYR A 133 -19.74 -1.29 -10.36
C TYR A 133 -20.11 -0.58 -9.05
N TRP A 134 -19.10 -0.21 -8.25
CA TRP A 134 -19.28 0.55 -7.02
C TRP A 134 -19.86 1.94 -7.28
N TYR A 135 -19.37 2.63 -8.30
CA TYR A 135 -19.80 3.98 -8.64
C TYR A 135 -21.24 4.02 -9.15
N GLN A 136 -21.66 3.00 -9.90
CA GLN A 136 -23.06 2.86 -10.34
C GLN A 136 -23.98 2.46 -9.18
N TRP A 137 -23.52 1.56 -8.33
CA TRP A 137 -24.30 1.07 -7.20
C TRP A 137 -24.50 2.15 -6.13
N ILE A 138 -23.45 2.91 -5.80
CA ILE A 138 -23.48 3.90 -4.72
C ILE A 138 -24.40 5.08 -5.03
N LYS A 139 -24.53 5.47 -6.30
CA LYS A 139 -25.45 6.55 -6.72
C LYS A 139 -26.92 6.23 -6.47
N LYS A 140 -27.25 4.96 -6.29
CA LYS A 140 -28.62 4.49 -6.01
C LYS A 140 -28.92 4.38 -4.51
N GLN A 141 -27.94 4.64 -3.64
CA GLN A 141 -28.08 4.56 -2.19
C GLN A 141 -28.40 5.94 -1.60
N GLU A 142 -29.03 5.98 -0.43
CA GLU A 142 -29.32 7.24 0.28
C GLU A 142 -28.02 7.98 0.68
N ASN A 143 -27.02 7.23 1.15
CA ASN A 143 -25.68 7.76 1.39
C ASN A 143 -24.77 7.43 0.20
N THR A 144 -24.60 8.40 -0.69
CA THR A 144 -23.83 8.24 -1.93
C THR A 144 -22.32 8.41 -1.74
N SER A 145 -21.86 8.83 -0.55
CA SER A 145 -20.46 9.16 -0.28
C SER A 145 -19.78 8.17 0.64
N ASN A 146 -20.08 8.16 1.94
CA ASN A 146 -19.38 7.32 2.93
C ASN A 146 -20.29 6.18 3.39
N TYR A 147 -20.73 5.36 2.44
CA TYR A 147 -21.62 4.24 2.74
C TYR A 147 -20.92 3.25 3.70
N PRO A 148 -21.55 2.89 4.83
CA PRO A 148 -20.94 2.01 5.82
C PRO A 148 -20.46 0.68 5.24
N GLY A 149 -19.25 0.27 5.60
CA GLY A 149 -18.67 -1.01 5.17
C GLY A 149 -18.08 -1.02 3.76
N ARG A 150 -18.22 0.05 2.96
CA ARG A 150 -17.57 0.14 1.65
C ARG A 150 -16.04 0.20 1.84
N PRO A 151 -15.27 -0.75 1.30
CA PRO A 151 -13.86 -0.85 1.62
C PRO A 151 -13.01 0.21 0.94
N HIS A 152 -11.98 0.65 1.65
CA HIS A 152 -10.81 1.25 1.02
C HIS A 152 -10.07 0.18 0.21
N ALA A 153 -9.45 0.56 -0.91
CA ALA A 153 -8.78 -0.43 -1.76
C ALA A 153 -7.59 -1.07 -1.03
N ILE A 154 -6.77 -0.27 -0.36
CA ILE A 154 -5.70 -0.75 0.51
C ILE A 154 -5.51 0.11 1.77
N THR A 155 -5.17 -0.53 2.88
CA THR A 155 -4.70 0.13 4.10
C THR A 155 -3.32 -0.38 4.45
N PHE A 156 -2.34 0.52 4.41
CA PHE A 156 -1.01 0.29 4.90
C PHE A 156 -0.97 0.59 6.40
N ASN A 157 -0.94 -0.45 7.22
CA ASN A 157 -1.04 -0.37 8.66
C ASN A 157 0.27 -0.83 9.32
N GLY A 158 0.96 0.07 10.00
CA GLY A 158 2.19 -0.29 10.70
C GLY A 158 3.41 -0.44 9.78
N LEU A 159 3.47 0.27 8.64
CA LEU A 159 4.66 0.28 7.81
C LEU A 159 5.77 1.10 8.46
N THR A 160 6.93 0.49 8.67
CA THR A 160 8.10 1.17 9.23
C THR A 160 9.34 1.01 8.36
N ASN A 161 10.14 2.06 8.19
CA ASN A 161 11.38 2.06 7.39
C ASN A 161 11.19 1.50 5.96
N SER A 162 10.03 1.78 5.37
CA SER A 162 9.55 1.11 4.15
C SER A 162 9.58 2.05 2.94
N VAL A 163 9.62 1.48 1.74
CA VAL A 163 9.57 2.24 0.47
C VAL A 163 8.53 1.62 -0.43
N ILE A 164 7.63 2.45 -0.94
CA ILE A 164 6.57 2.07 -1.85
C ILE A 164 6.72 2.93 -3.09
N LYS A 165 6.98 2.30 -4.24
CA LYS A 165 7.22 3.03 -5.48
C LYS A 165 6.54 2.43 -6.70
N GLY A 166 6.17 3.29 -7.65
CA GLY A 166 5.80 2.88 -9.01
C GLY A 166 4.50 2.08 -9.10
N LEU A 167 3.60 2.20 -8.12
CA LEU A 167 2.29 1.51 -8.14
C LEU A 167 1.23 2.39 -8.79
N ASN A 168 0.35 1.74 -9.55
CA ASN A 168 -0.83 2.34 -10.13
C ASN A 168 -2.07 1.90 -9.34
N PHE A 169 -2.93 2.84 -8.97
CA PHE A 169 -4.22 2.57 -8.36
C PHE A 169 -5.33 3.00 -9.30
N LEU A 170 -6.15 2.06 -9.74
CA LEU A 170 -7.24 2.31 -10.66
C LEU A 170 -8.58 2.00 -10.00
N ARG A 171 -9.56 2.89 -10.22
CA ARG A 171 -10.98 2.68 -9.91
C ARG A 171 -11.20 2.02 -8.55
N SER A 172 -10.70 2.65 -7.50
CA SER A 172 -10.88 2.18 -6.11
C SER A 172 -12.36 2.15 -5.71
N GLN A 173 -12.75 1.19 -4.87
CA GLN A 173 -14.14 1.02 -4.40
C GLN A 173 -14.62 2.23 -3.58
N MET A 174 -13.72 2.78 -2.76
CA MET A 174 -13.88 3.99 -1.95
C MET A 174 -12.60 4.83 -1.98
N TRP A 175 -11.99 5.08 -0.82
CA TRP A 175 -10.70 5.74 -0.70
C TRP A 175 -9.65 4.79 -1.25
N THR A 176 -8.71 5.34 -2.01
CA THR A 176 -7.71 4.54 -2.70
C THR A 176 -6.73 3.90 -1.75
N MET A 177 -6.21 4.67 -0.80
CA MET A 177 -5.30 4.13 0.20
C MET A 177 -5.48 4.84 1.53
N SER A 178 -5.15 4.12 2.60
CA SER A 178 -4.99 4.68 3.95
C SER A 178 -3.64 4.27 4.51
N ILE A 179 -2.91 5.22 5.09
CA ILE A 179 -1.59 4.98 5.67
C ILE A 179 -1.71 5.30 7.16
N ILE A 180 -1.71 4.27 8.00
CA ILE A 180 -1.95 4.39 9.45
C ILE A 180 -0.81 3.72 10.23
N HIS A 181 -0.53 4.25 11.43
CA HIS A 181 0.51 3.73 12.34
C HIS A 181 1.89 3.55 11.68
N SER A 182 2.19 4.31 10.63
CA SER A 182 3.37 4.12 9.78
C SER A 182 4.40 5.22 10.02
N HIS A 183 5.68 4.86 9.98
CA HIS A 183 6.80 5.76 10.30
C HIS A 183 7.99 5.54 9.36
N HIS A 184 8.64 6.62 8.93
CA HIS A 184 9.79 6.56 8.02
C HIS A 184 9.49 5.75 6.74
N SER A 185 8.36 6.05 6.11
CA SER A 185 7.96 5.46 4.84
C SER A 185 8.14 6.47 3.71
N VAL A 186 8.69 6.02 2.59
CA VAL A 186 8.83 6.81 1.37
C VAL A 186 7.82 6.31 0.34
N TRP A 187 7.20 7.26 -0.36
CA TRP A 187 6.17 7.04 -1.36
C TRP A 187 6.54 7.81 -2.62
N GLU A 188 6.83 7.11 -3.70
CA GLU A 188 7.38 7.70 -4.94
C GLU A 188 6.66 7.13 -6.17
N ASP A 189 6.48 7.95 -7.21
CA ASP A 189 5.91 7.53 -8.49
C ASP A 189 4.57 6.77 -8.36
N ILE A 190 3.69 7.27 -7.51
CA ILE A 190 2.38 6.70 -7.27
C ILE A 190 1.36 7.34 -8.21
N PHE A 191 0.75 6.52 -9.07
CA PHE A 191 -0.33 6.94 -9.94
C PHE A 191 -1.69 6.57 -9.34
N VAL A 192 -2.64 7.50 -9.35
CA VAL A 192 -4.02 7.25 -8.92
C VAL A 192 -5.00 7.78 -9.95
N ASN A 193 -5.91 6.92 -10.42
CA ASN A 193 -6.99 7.32 -11.31
C ASN A 193 -8.29 6.57 -10.98
N ASN A 194 -9.26 7.31 -10.43
CA ASN A 194 -10.60 6.81 -10.09
C ASN A 194 -11.69 7.34 -11.05
N THR A 195 -11.29 7.71 -12.26
CA THR A 195 -12.22 7.99 -13.35
C THR A 195 -12.83 6.66 -13.79
N GLY A 196 -14.15 6.52 -13.60
CA GLY A 196 -14.86 5.34 -14.06
C GLY A 196 -15.19 5.42 -15.54
N ASN A 197 -15.39 4.28 -16.18
CA ASN A 197 -15.68 4.23 -17.62
C ASN A 197 -17.10 4.71 -17.94
N ILE A 198 -18.02 4.57 -16.97
CA ILE A 198 -19.43 4.94 -17.11
C ILE A 198 -19.77 6.12 -16.20
N VAL A 199 -19.34 6.03 -14.94
CA VAL A 199 -19.56 7.06 -13.92
C VAL A 199 -18.30 7.18 -13.08
N SER A 200 -17.83 8.39 -12.80
CA SER A 200 -16.63 8.60 -11.97
C SER A 200 -16.94 8.54 -10.47
N SER A 201 -15.92 8.21 -9.66
CA SER A 201 -16.03 8.16 -8.19
C SER A 201 -16.47 9.49 -7.57
N CYS A 202 -16.11 10.60 -8.21
CA CYS A 202 -16.51 11.96 -7.86
C CYS A 202 -16.93 12.70 -9.13
N THR A 203 -17.95 13.56 -9.05
CA THR A 203 -18.35 14.49 -10.12
C THR A 203 -17.39 15.68 -10.27
N HIS A 204 -16.30 15.72 -9.50
CA HIS A 204 -15.20 16.67 -9.64
C HIS A 204 -13.86 15.92 -9.81
N PRO A 205 -13.15 16.11 -10.94
CA PRO A 205 -11.97 15.32 -11.31
C PRO A 205 -10.72 15.54 -10.43
N PHE A 206 -10.77 16.45 -9.44
CA PHE A 206 -9.60 16.84 -8.64
C PHE A 206 -9.68 16.47 -7.14
N LEU A 207 -10.78 15.87 -6.69
CA LEU A 207 -10.92 15.35 -5.33
C LEU A 207 -10.73 13.83 -5.36
N ILE A 208 -9.49 13.38 -5.55
CA ILE A 208 -9.13 12.01 -5.23
C ILE A 208 -9.00 11.96 -3.70
N PRO A 209 -9.83 11.20 -2.97
CA PRO A 209 -9.67 11.04 -1.53
C PRO A 209 -8.46 10.13 -1.27
N VAL A 210 -7.26 10.69 -1.41
CA VAL A 210 -6.05 10.15 -0.79
C VAL A 210 -6.02 10.74 0.61
N LEU A 211 -6.64 10.05 1.57
CA LEU A 211 -6.50 10.45 2.97
C LEU A 211 -5.16 9.93 3.49
N ILE A 212 -4.14 10.78 3.48
CA ILE A 212 -2.92 10.56 4.26
C ILE A 212 -3.23 10.97 5.70
N SER A 213 -3.92 10.12 6.44
CA SER A 213 -4.03 10.27 7.88
C SER A 213 -2.73 9.77 8.53
N THR A 214 -1.66 10.58 8.54
CA THR A 214 -0.49 10.33 9.39
C THR A 214 -0.88 10.55 10.85
N ILE A 215 -1.70 9.66 11.41
CA ILE A 215 -2.02 9.68 12.83
C ILE A 215 -0.84 9.02 13.53
N ALA A 216 0.13 9.83 13.93
CA ALA A 216 1.05 9.47 14.99
C ALA A 216 0.23 9.39 16.29
N LEU A 217 -0.38 8.24 16.58
CA LEU A 217 -0.85 7.97 17.94
C LEU A 217 0.37 7.77 18.83
N THR A 218 0.96 8.87 19.30
CA THR A 218 1.78 8.85 20.52
C THR A 218 1.40 10.05 21.38
N PRO A 219 0.59 9.89 22.44
CA PRO A 219 0.76 10.68 23.63
C PRO A 219 1.85 9.99 24.46
N SER A 220 3.09 10.50 24.42
CA SER A 220 4.06 10.21 25.48
C SER A 220 4.47 11.53 26.12
N PRO A 221 4.27 11.73 27.44
CA PRO A 221 4.43 13.03 28.10
C PRO A 221 5.88 13.45 28.33
N HIS A 222 6.88 12.68 27.86
CA HIS A 222 8.28 12.99 28.12
C HIS A 222 9.18 12.76 26.89
N SER A 223 9.30 13.76 26.01
CA SER A 223 10.51 13.94 25.19
C SER A 223 10.52 15.30 24.48
N LYS A 224 11.25 16.27 25.05
CA LYS A 224 11.62 17.52 24.38
C LYS A 224 12.83 17.25 23.47
N HIS A 225 12.57 16.77 22.26
CA HIS A 225 13.37 16.93 21.03
C HIS A 225 13.28 15.69 20.14
N ARG A 226 12.41 15.74 19.13
CA ARG A 226 12.58 14.91 17.93
C ARG A 226 12.13 15.69 16.70
N ARG A 227 13.05 15.87 15.74
CA ARG A 227 12.76 16.51 14.45
C ARG A 227 11.65 15.72 13.77
N ARG A 228 10.52 16.38 13.51
CA ARG A 228 9.41 15.85 12.70
C ARG A 228 9.92 15.68 11.26
N ARG A 229 10.27 14.46 10.84
CA ARG A 229 10.37 14.13 9.42
C ARG A 229 9.00 13.64 8.97
N HIS A 230 8.33 14.49 8.20
CA HIS A 230 7.02 14.23 7.63
C HIS A 230 7.15 13.18 6.52
N ALA A 231 6.08 12.41 6.28
CA ALA A 231 5.94 11.67 5.03
C ALA A 231 5.90 12.70 3.89
N LEU A 232 6.95 12.72 3.06
CA LEU A 232 7.00 13.58 1.89
C LEU A 232 6.35 12.79 0.74
N LEU A 233 5.10 13.11 0.42
CA LEU A 233 4.46 12.63 -0.80
C LEU A 233 4.84 13.59 -1.93
N LEU A 234 5.79 13.21 -2.77
CA LEU A 234 6.08 13.92 -4.01
C LEU A 234 5.08 13.45 -5.06
N LEU A 235 3.93 14.11 -5.14
CA LEU A 235 3.02 13.97 -6.28
C LEU A 235 3.61 14.74 -7.46
N THR A 236 4.32 14.06 -8.34
CA THR A 236 4.69 14.61 -9.64
C THR A 236 3.49 14.42 -10.58
N PRO A 237 2.87 15.50 -11.10
CA PRO A 237 1.88 15.35 -12.15
C PRO A 237 2.58 14.84 -13.41
N LEU A 238 2.25 13.61 -13.84
CA LEU A 238 2.70 13.09 -15.13
C LEU A 238 1.94 13.79 -16.27
N PRO A 239 2.62 14.12 -17.38
CA PRO A 239 2.01 14.80 -18.52
C PRO A 239 0.96 13.90 -19.18
N GLN A 240 -0.20 14.50 -19.49
CA GLN A 240 -1.29 13.83 -20.19
C GLN A 240 -0.86 13.43 -21.61
N PRO A 241 -1.23 12.23 -22.11
CA PRO A 241 -1.18 11.97 -23.54
C PRO A 241 -2.23 12.86 -24.22
N ASN A 242 -1.79 13.63 -25.22
CA ASN A 242 -2.66 14.50 -26.01
C ASN A 242 -3.84 13.70 -26.55
N ARG A 243 -5.07 14.16 -26.26
CA ARG A 243 -6.25 13.70 -26.99
C ARG A 243 -6.12 14.19 -28.43
N VAL A 244 -6.15 13.23 -29.36
CA VAL A 244 -6.51 13.47 -30.76
C VAL A 244 -8.03 13.37 -30.85
#